data_AF-A0A2E3S5V1-F1
#
_entry.id   AF-A0A2E3S5V1-F1
#
_cell.length_a   1.000
_cell.length_b   1.000
_cell.length_c   1.000
_cell.angle_alpha   90.00
_cell.angle_beta   90.00
_cell.angle_gamma   90.00
#
_symmetry.space_group_name_H-M   'P 1'
#
loop_
_entity.id
_entity.type
_entity.pdbx_description
1 polymer ?
#
loop_
_entity_poly.entity_id
_entity_poly.type
_entity_poly.pdbx_seq_one_letter_code
_entity_poly.pdbx_strand_id
1 'polypeptide(L)'
;MLYRGEILAVQSYALFTIIAALFGFGVYRILTAEQNPAQASRLGNVRSSAVEVAEPRPNRFALEDDLNRMNQPPPEPSPESGPATEELIAELQDDSVDAAQDEPVSPERLDQNAEVLLAQIGKEWQQKTGAVRTSTALDEVSGQEVRSTNDDDFQARLNRENAQSGGVQVSLIWDNQNDLDLSVVCPSGERISFDNKVSRCGGQLDVDMNEAPTSEQPVENIFWPEKSVPKGEFKVFVEHFEQHAEVDSTEYRVLVKNGDESNEYRGEITNDEPPRLVCVFEVA
;
A
#
# COMPACT_ATOMS: atom_id res chain seq x y z
N MET A 1 -33.97 44.61 -28.88
CA MET A 1 -32.64 44.00 -28.63
C MET A 1 -32.28 44.04 -27.12
N LEU A 2 -33.25 43.78 -26.22
CA LEU A 2 -33.06 43.86 -24.76
C LEU A 2 -33.34 42.51 -24.03
N TYR A 3 -33.87 41.50 -24.72
CA TYR A 3 -34.31 40.25 -24.08
C TYR A 3 -33.23 39.17 -23.93
N ARG A 4 -32.05 39.34 -24.53
CA ARG A 4 -30.95 38.34 -24.48
C ARG A 4 -29.99 38.51 -23.30
N GLY A 5 -29.96 39.68 -22.66
CA GLY A 5 -29.06 39.95 -21.52
C GLY A 5 -29.56 39.37 -20.19
N GLU A 6 -30.88 39.41 -19.97
CA GLU A 6 -31.48 38.95 -18.70
C GLU A 6 -31.46 37.41 -18.57
N ILE A 7 -31.61 36.67 -19.67
CA ILE A 7 -31.62 35.20 -19.66
C ILE A 7 -30.22 34.63 -19.30
N LEU A 8 -29.15 35.27 -19.78
CA LEU A 8 -27.77 34.87 -19.45
C LEU A 8 -27.41 35.12 -17.98
N ALA A 9 -27.87 36.24 -17.41
CA ALA A 9 -27.66 36.54 -16.00
C ALA A 9 -28.37 35.54 -15.09
N VAL A 10 -29.63 35.20 -15.38
CA VAL A 10 -30.42 34.22 -14.60
C VAL A 10 -29.76 32.84 -14.63
N GLN A 11 -29.21 32.41 -15.77
CA GLN A 11 -28.48 31.14 -15.87
C GLN A 11 -27.17 31.14 -15.05
N SER A 12 -26.45 32.26 -14.99
CA SER A 12 -25.24 32.37 -14.15
C SER A 12 -25.55 32.37 -12.66
N TYR A 13 -26.65 33.01 -12.22
CA TYR A 13 -27.09 32.93 -10.81
C TYR A 13 -27.59 31.53 -10.44
N ALA A 14 -28.25 30.82 -11.36
CA ALA A 14 -28.63 29.43 -11.15
C ALA A 14 -27.40 28.52 -11.00
N LEU A 15 -26.37 28.70 -11.82
CA LEU A 15 -25.13 27.93 -11.68
C LEU A 15 -24.39 28.24 -10.38
N PHE A 16 -24.30 29.52 -9.99
CA PHE A 16 -23.64 29.92 -8.75
C PHE A 16 -24.37 29.39 -7.51
N THR A 17 -25.71 29.40 -7.50
CA THR A 17 -26.50 28.86 -6.39
C THR A 17 -26.35 27.34 -6.26
N ILE A 18 -26.28 26.62 -7.38
CA ILE A 18 -25.99 25.17 -7.38
C ILE A 18 -24.60 24.89 -6.82
N ILE A 19 -23.57 25.62 -7.28
CA ILE A 19 -22.19 25.44 -6.80
C ILE A 19 -22.09 25.78 -5.30
N ALA A 20 -22.73 26.86 -4.85
CA ALA A 20 -22.74 27.25 -3.44
C ALA A 20 -23.46 26.20 -2.57
N ALA A 21 -24.54 25.59 -3.06
CA ALA A 21 -25.24 24.51 -2.38
C ALA A 21 -24.38 23.23 -2.30
N LEU A 22 -23.69 22.86 -3.38
CA LEU A 22 -22.78 21.71 -3.39
C LEU A 22 -21.57 21.91 -2.47
N PHE A 23 -21.00 23.12 -2.47
CA PHE A 23 -19.91 23.47 -1.55
C PHE A 23 -20.39 23.46 -0.09
N GLY A 24 -21.56 24.06 0.19
CA GLY A 24 -22.17 24.04 1.51
C GLY A 24 -22.51 22.62 1.98
N PHE A 25 -23.04 21.77 1.10
CA PHE A 25 -23.31 20.36 1.39
C PHE A 25 -22.03 19.57 1.63
N GLY A 26 -20.95 19.84 0.89
CA GLY A 26 -19.63 19.27 1.14
C GLY A 26 -19.08 19.65 2.52
N VAL A 27 -19.15 20.94 2.88
CA VAL A 27 -18.74 21.43 4.21
C VAL A 27 -19.62 20.83 5.31
N TYR A 28 -20.94 20.77 5.11
CA TYR A 28 -21.86 20.13 6.03
C TYR A 28 -21.53 18.65 6.22
N ARG A 29 -21.29 17.90 5.13
CA ARG A 29 -20.88 16.48 5.19
C ARG A 29 -19.55 16.28 5.90
N ILE A 30 -18.61 17.23 5.84
CA ILE A 30 -17.36 17.18 6.62
C ILE A 30 -17.63 17.43 8.11
N LEU A 31 -18.50 18.39 8.43
CA LEU A 31 -18.84 18.74 9.82
C LEU A 31 -19.75 17.72 10.50
N THR A 32 -20.60 17.01 9.74
CA THR A 32 -21.54 16.00 10.25
C THR A 32 -21.14 14.57 9.92
N ALA A 33 -20.00 14.35 9.25
CA ALA A 33 -19.42 13.01 9.20
C ALA A 33 -19.10 12.61 10.63
N GLU A 34 -19.83 11.62 11.16
CA GLU A 34 -19.42 10.90 12.36
C GLU A 34 -17.95 10.51 12.18
N GLN A 35 -17.12 10.97 13.13
CA GLN A 35 -15.68 10.95 13.01
C GLN A 35 -15.20 9.53 12.69
N ASN A 36 -14.70 9.33 11.47
CA ASN A 36 -13.70 8.31 11.25
C ASN A 36 -12.43 8.82 11.94
N PRO A 37 -11.97 8.20 13.05
CA PRO A 37 -10.88 8.73 13.85
C PRO A 37 -9.53 8.83 13.09
N ALA A 38 -9.44 8.29 11.88
CA ALA A 38 -8.23 8.31 11.05
C ALA A 38 -7.95 9.64 10.31
N GLN A 39 -8.82 10.65 10.39
CA GLN A 39 -8.62 11.93 9.66
C GLN A 39 -8.67 13.20 10.52
N ALA A 40 -8.88 13.10 11.83
CA ALA A 40 -8.88 14.26 12.73
C ALA A 40 -7.52 14.42 13.44
N SER A 41 -6.48 14.77 12.68
CA SER A 41 -5.20 15.22 13.27
C SER A 41 -4.42 16.13 12.34
N ARG A 42 -5.09 17.14 11.75
CA ARG A 42 -4.41 18.31 11.15
C ARG A 42 -5.25 19.56 11.29
N LEU A 43 -5.54 19.97 12.52
CA LEU A 43 -5.80 21.37 12.91
C LEU A 43 -5.97 21.42 14.44
N GLY A 44 -4.91 21.82 15.13
CA GLY A 44 -4.85 21.98 16.59
C GLY A 44 -4.00 20.89 17.27
N ASN A 45 -2.95 21.30 17.97
CA ASN A 45 -2.01 20.46 18.74
C ASN A 45 -2.68 19.67 19.89
N VAL A 46 -3.57 18.73 19.58
CA VAL A 46 -4.17 17.82 20.56
C VAL A 46 -3.87 16.40 20.13
N ARG A 47 -3.02 15.70 20.90
CA ARG A 47 -2.77 14.27 20.74
C ARG A 47 -4.03 13.51 21.20
N SER A 48 -4.65 12.75 20.32
CA SER A 48 -5.64 11.73 20.71
C SER A 48 -4.95 10.58 21.46
N SER A 49 -5.60 10.08 22.51
CA SER A 49 -5.13 8.93 23.28
C SER A 49 -5.19 7.65 22.44
N ALA A 50 -4.17 6.80 22.57
CA ALA A 50 -4.08 5.54 21.86
C ALA A 50 -5.29 4.65 22.15
N VAL A 51 -5.99 4.23 21.10
CA VAL A 51 -6.99 3.16 21.18
C VAL A 51 -6.22 1.85 21.20
N GLU A 52 -6.27 1.15 22.33
CA GLU A 52 -5.70 -0.19 22.47
C GLU A 52 -6.60 -1.16 21.68
N VAL A 53 -6.09 -1.64 20.54
CA VAL A 53 -6.74 -2.70 19.76
C VAL A 53 -6.23 -4.02 20.30
N ALA A 54 -7.15 -4.86 20.80
CA ALA A 54 -6.83 -6.08 21.55
C ALA A 54 -6.19 -7.21 20.72
N GLU A 55 -6.10 -7.07 19.40
CA GLU A 55 -5.45 -8.05 18.53
C GLU A 55 -4.64 -7.35 17.43
N PRO A 56 -3.37 -7.72 17.21
CA PRO A 56 -2.60 -7.20 16.09
C PRO A 56 -3.29 -7.66 14.80
N ARG A 57 -3.74 -6.71 13.98
CA ARG A 57 -4.16 -7.02 12.61
C ARG A 57 -2.96 -7.66 11.91
N PRO A 58 -3.08 -8.86 11.32
CA PRO A 58 -1.99 -9.42 10.54
C PRO A 58 -1.74 -8.52 9.32
N ASN A 59 -0.48 -8.15 9.09
CA ASN A 59 -0.05 -7.38 7.92
C ASN A 59 -0.09 -8.29 6.68
N ARG A 60 -1.27 -8.46 6.10
CA ARG A 60 -1.45 -8.93 4.73
C ARG A 60 -1.57 -7.69 3.83
N PHE A 61 -0.85 -7.67 2.72
CA PHE A 61 -0.91 -6.58 1.75
C PHE A 61 -2.35 -6.47 1.24
N ALA A 62 -2.92 -5.26 1.16
CA ALA A 62 -4.32 -5.08 0.75
C ALA A 62 -4.64 -5.74 -0.61
N LEU A 63 -3.63 -5.84 -1.50
CA LEU A 63 -3.76 -6.49 -2.80
C LEU A 63 -3.77 -8.04 -2.71
N GLU A 64 -3.17 -8.63 -1.68
CA GLU A 64 -3.12 -10.10 -1.49
C GLU A 64 -4.43 -10.67 -0.93
N ASP A 65 -5.18 -9.86 -0.18
CA ASP A 65 -6.57 -10.19 0.19
C ASP A 65 -7.49 -10.15 -1.02
N ASP A 66 -7.38 -9.12 -1.86
CA ASP A 66 -8.20 -9.00 -3.05
C ASP A 66 -7.89 -10.11 -4.08
N LEU A 67 -6.62 -10.45 -4.29
CA LEU A 67 -6.20 -11.57 -5.15
C LEU A 67 -6.71 -12.93 -4.65
N ASN A 68 -6.65 -13.18 -3.34
CA ASN A 68 -7.15 -14.43 -2.76
C ASN A 68 -8.67 -14.51 -2.76
N ARG A 69 -9.36 -13.37 -2.61
CA ARG A 69 -10.82 -13.29 -2.59
C ARG A 69 -11.44 -13.45 -3.98
N MET A 70 -10.74 -13.05 -5.05
CA MET A 70 -11.17 -13.33 -6.43
C MET A 70 -11.06 -14.82 -6.81
N ASN A 71 -10.19 -15.58 -6.13
CA ASN A 71 -9.97 -17.01 -6.39
C ASN A 71 -10.85 -17.95 -5.54
N GLN A 72 -11.73 -17.42 -4.69
CA GLN A 72 -12.67 -18.22 -3.89
C GLN A 72 -14.11 -18.05 -4.40
N PRO A 73 -14.91 -19.14 -4.48
CA PRO A 73 -16.33 -19.01 -4.74
C PRO A 73 -17.02 -18.18 -3.64
N PRO A 74 -18.11 -17.44 -3.95
CA PRO A 74 -18.78 -16.59 -2.98
C PRO A 74 -19.17 -17.38 -1.72
N PRO A 75 -18.95 -16.83 -0.51
CA PRO A 75 -19.38 -17.51 0.70
C PRO A 75 -20.91 -17.63 0.73
N GLU A 76 -21.40 -18.83 1.04
CA GLU A 76 -22.83 -19.06 1.26
C GLU A 76 -23.35 -18.23 2.45
N PRO A 77 -24.60 -17.73 2.41
CA PRO A 77 -25.16 -16.94 3.49
C PRO A 77 -25.35 -17.77 4.76
N SER A 78 -24.64 -17.43 5.84
CA SER A 78 -24.83 -18.00 7.17
C SER A 78 -26.12 -17.49 7.84
N PRO A 79 -26.86 -18.33 8.59
CA PRO A 79 -28.21 -18.02 9.07
C PRO A 79 -28.18 -17.50 10.51
N GLU A 80 -27.71 -16.28 10.76
CA GLU A 80 -27.97 -15.61 12.05
C GLU A 80 -28.26 -14.12 11.84
N SER A 81 -29.54 -13.81 11.59
CA SER A 81 -30.12 -12.51 11.94
C SER A 81 -31.56 -12.75 12.40
N GLY A 82 -31.74 -12.81 13.72
CA GLY A 82 -33.05 -12.80 14.36
C GLY A 82 -33.65 -11.38 14.39
N PRO A 83 -34.98 -11.24 14.50
CA PRO A 83 -35.69 -10.03 14.14
C PRO A 83 -35.79 -9.08 15.34
N ALA A 84 -35.32 -7.85 15.19
CA ALA A 84 -35.63 -6.77 16.14
C ALA A 84 -35.54 -5.43 15.41
N THR A 85 -36.66 -4.98 14.82
CA THR A 85 -36.94 -3.56 14.53
C THR A 85 -38.37 -3.36 13.99
N GLU A 86 -39.36 -4.10 14.51
CA GLU A 86 -40.78 -3.73 14.31
C GLU A 86 -41.33 -2.81 15.42
N GLU A 87 -40.54 -2.49 16.45
CA GLU A 87 -41.02 -1.72 17.61
C GLU A 87 -40.66 -0.22 17.61
N LEU A 88 -39.96 0.29 16.58
CA LEU A 88 -39.54 1.71 16.51
C LEU A 88 -40.40 2.58 15.56
N ILE A 89 -41.46 2.02 14.96
CA ILE A 89 -42.29 2.73 13.97
C ILE A 89 -43.56 3.37 14.60
N ALA A 90 -43.81 3.18 15.90
CA ALA A 90 -45.09 3.54 16.52
C ALA A 90 -45.17 4.92 17.20
N GLU A 91 -44.11 5.75 17.22
CA GLU A 91 -44.08 6.92 18.12
C GLU A 91 -43.81 8.29 17.48
N LEU A 92 -44.02 8.45 16.18
CA LEU A 92 -44.04 9.78 15.54
C LEU A 92 -45.24 9.94 14.60
N GLN A 93 -46.43 9.87 15.18
CA GLN A 93 -47.66 10.44 14.62
C GLN A 93 -48.09 11.61 15.51
N ASP A 94 -47.58 12.81 15.27
CA ASP A 94 -48.34 14.06 15.43
C ASP A 94 -47.53 15.24 14.87
N ASP A 95 -47.93 15.72 13.69
CA ASP A 95 -48.07 17.15 13.38
C ASP A 95 -48.20 17.32 11.86
N SER A 96 -49.45 17.48 11.43
CA SER A 96 -49.85 17.85 10.08
C SER A 96 -49.56 19.32 9.82
N VAL A 97 -48.84 19.65 8.74
CA VAL A 97 -49.05 20.90 7.98
C VAL A 97 -48.74 20.75 6.49
N ASP A 98 -49.84 20.86 5.74
CA ASP A 98 -50.08 21.35 4.38
C ASP A 98 -49.30 20.83 3.15
N ALA A 99 -50.11 20.45 2.15
CA ALA A 99 -49.73 19.75 0.94
C ALA A 99 -49.44 20.69 -0.25
N ALA A 100 -48.45 20.34 -1.07
CA ALA A 100 -48.41 20.73 -2.49
C ALA A 100 -47.65 19.69 -3.33
N GLN A 101 -48.43 18.78 -3.92
CA GLN A 101 -48.33 18.12 -5.23
C GLN A 101 -46.94 18.00 -5.90
N ASP A 102 -46.44 16.77 -6.04
CA ASP A 102 -45.77 16.30 -7.26
C ASP A 102 -45.83 14.76 -7.38
N GLU A 103 -46.02 14.28 -8.60
CA GLU A 103 -46.29 12.89 -9.02
C GLU A 103 -45.22 11.86 -8.61
N PRO A 104 -45.59 10.58 -8.33
CA PRO A 104 -44.61 9.57 -7.94
C PRO A 104 -43.81 9.07 -9.17
N VAL A 105 -42.50 9.34 -9.16
CA VAL A 105 -41.55 8.75 -10.13
C VAL A 105 -41.36 7.26 -9.82
N SER A 106 -41.70 6.40 -10.77
CA SER A 106 -41.60 4.94 -10.61
C SER A 106 -40.14 4.45 -10.51
N PRO A 107 -39.84 3.48 -9.63
CA PRO A 107 -38.48 3.00 -9.34
C PRO A 107 -37.74 2.36 -10.54
N GLU A 108 -38.45 1.88 -11.56
CA GLU A 108 -37.85 1.24 -12.75
C GLU A 108 -36.98 2.16 -13.62
N ARG A 109 -37.08 3.49 -13.48
CA ARG A 109 -36.27 4.45 -14.26
C ARG A 109 -34.89 4.73 -13.67
N LEU A 110 -34.61 4.28 -12.45
CA LEU A 110 -33.32 4.49 -11.79
C LEU A 110 -32.29 3.41 -12.19
N ASP A 111 -32.76 2.20 -12.50
CA ASP A 111 -31.88 1.05 -12.76
C ASP A 111 -31.22 1.11 -14.15
N GLN A 112 -31.96 1.54 -15.18
CA GLN A 112 -31.43 1.62 -16.56
C GLN A 112 -30.29 2.64 -16.72
N ASN A 113 -30.27 3.67 -15.88
CA ASN A 113 -29.25 4.73 -15.96
C ASN A 113 -27.99 4.36 -15.18
N ALA A 114 -28.12 3.57 -14.12
CA ALA A 114 -26.99 3.13 -13.29
C ALA A 114 -26.12 2.10 -14.02
N GLU A 115 -26.74 1.13 -14.71
CA GLU A 115 -25.99 0.09 -15.42
C GLU A 115 -25.18 0.65 -16.59
N VAL A 116 -25.75 1.60 -17.33
CA VAL A 116 -25.06 2.31 -18.42
C VAL A 116 -23.91 3.17 -17.88
N LEU A 117 -24.11 3.83 -16.73
CA LEU A 117 -23.06 4.64 -16.11
C LEU A 117 -21.91 3.76 -15.59
N LEU A 118 -22.21 2.61 -14.98
CA LEU A 118 -21.20 1.65 -14.53
C LEU A 118 -20.42 1.05 -15.71
N ALA A 119 -21.09 0.75 -16.83
CA ALA A 119 -20.41 0.29 -18.04
C ALA A 119 -19.51 1.36 -18.67
N GLN A 120 -19.92 2.63 -18.62
CA GLN A 120 -19.13 3.77 -19.09
C GLN A 120 -17.88 3.98 -18.22
N ILE A 121 -18.07 3.97 -16.90
CA ILE A 121 -16.98 4.08 -15.92
C ILE A 121 -16.00 2.91 -16.08
N GLY A 122 -16.48 1.67 -16.23
CA GLY A 122 -15.65 0.50 -16.47
C GLY A 122 -14.80 0.62 -17.74
N LYS A 123 -15.38 1.13 -18.83
CA LYS A 123 -14.63 1.39 -20.08
C LYS A 123 -13.58 2.49 -19.94
N GLU A 124 -13.90 3.57 -19.22
CA GLU A 124 -12.95 4.65 -18.95
C GLU A 124 -11.80 4.19 -18.06
N TRP A 125 -12.08 3.38 -17.03
CA TRP A 125 -11.03 2.77 -16.21
C TRP A 125 -10.15 1.86 -17.06
N GLN A 126 -10.72 0.97 -17.87
CA GLN A 126 -9.95 0.03 -18.68
C GLN A 126 -9.10 0.71 -19.77
N GLN A 127 -9.54 1.84 -20.31
CA GLN A 127 -8.72 2.67 -21.19
C GLN A 127 -7.59 3.40 -20.46
N LYS A 128 -7.83 3.84 -19.22
CA LYS A 128 -6.84 4.59 -18.42
C LYS A 128 -5.83 3.67 -17.73
N THR A 129 -6.20 2.42 -17.44
CA THR A 129 -5.33 1.40 -16.82
C THR A 129 -4.66 0.46 -17.82
N GLY A 130 -4.94 0.58 -19.13
CA GLY A 130 -4.29 -0.23 -20.17
C GLY A 130 -2.76 -0.08 -20.26
N ALA A 131 -2.17 0.87 -19.51
CA ALA A 131 -0.72 1.05 -19.35
C ALA A 131 -0.19 0.65 -17.96
N VAL A 132 -1.03 0.17 -17.04
CA VAL A 132 -0.57 -0.42 -15.78
C VAL A 132 -0.08 -1.83 -16.10
N ARG A 133 1.24 -1.97 -16.23
CA ARG A 133 1.96 -3.24 -16.30
C ARG A 133 1.56 -4.09 -15.09
N THR A 134 0.59 -4.96 -15.29
CA THR A 134 0.04 -5.80 -14.23
C THR A 134 0.86 -7.09 -14.16
N SER A 135 1.30 -7.44 -12.96
CA SER A 135 2.02 -8.66 -12.50
C SER A 135 3.39 -9.01 -13.08
N THR A 136 3.70 -8.82 -14.37
CA THR A 136 4.97 -9.35 -14.92
C THR A 136 6.22 -8.64 -14.40
N ALA A 137 6.13 -7.33 -14.14
CA ALA A 137 7.30 -6.52 -13.76
C ALA A 137 7.85 -6.82 -12.36
N LEU A 138 7.03 -7.34 -11.43
CA LEU A 138 7.47 -7.70 -10.07
C LEU A 138 8.17 -9.06 -10.03
N ASP A 139 7.90 -9.93 -11.00
CA ASP A 139 8.50 -11.27 -11.11
C ASP A 139 9.71 -11.29 -12.06
N GLU A 140 10.00 -10.19 -12.76
CA GLU A 140 11.19 -10.07 -13.61
C GLU A 140 12.41 -9.71 -12.76
N VAL A 141 13.41 -10.60 -12.75
CA VAL A 141 14.70 -10.36 -12.08
C VAL A 141 15.41 -9.19 -12.75
N SER A 142 15.68 -8.12 -12.00
CA SER A 142 16.28 -6.89 -12.51
C SER A 142 17.74 -6.69 -12.09
N GLY A 143 18.25 -7.43 -11.11
CA GLY A 143 19.62 -7.29 -10.64
C GLY A 143 20.63 -7.81 -11.66
N GLN A 144 21.63 -6.99 -11.98
CA GLN A 144 22.74 -7.43 -12.82
C GLN A 144 23.74 -8.22 -11.97
N GLU A 145 23.82 -9.53 -12.19
CA GLU A 145 24.85 -10.37 -11.56
C GLU A 145 26.24 -9.96 -12.05
N VAL A 146 27.15 -9.73 -11.11
CA VAL A 146 28.55 -9.40 -11.36
C VAL A 146 29.40 -10.44 -10.66
N ARG A 147 30.34 -11.02 -11.40
CA ARG A 147 31.42 -11.81 -10.81
C ARG A 147 32.36 -10.89 -10.06
N SER A 148 32.04 -10.62 -8.80
CA SER A 148 32.93 -9.93 -7.89
C SER A 148 33.96 -10.91 -7.34
N THR A 149 35.22 -10.50 -7.31
CA THR A 149 36.30 -11.25 -6.63
C THR A 149 36.68 -10.62 -5.31
N ASN A 150 35.98 -9.55 -4.89
CA ASN A 150 36.31 -8.81 -3.69
C ASN A 150 35.07 -8.22 -3.00
N ASP A 151 34.78 -8.74 -1.81
CA ASP A 151 33.66 -8.32 -0.95
C ASP A 151 34.12 -7.36 0.17
N ASP A 152 35.33 -6.78 0.08
CA ASP A 152 35.95 -5.96 1.15
C ASP A 152 35.05 -4.84 1.64
N ASP A 153 34.32 -4.15 0.75
CA ASP A 153 33.43 -3.06 1.12
C ASP A 153 32.20 -3.56 1.89
N PHE A 154 31.61 -4.68 1.47
CA PHE A 154 30.57 -5.35 2.25
C PHE A 154 31.11 -5.74 3.63
N GLN A 155 32.27 -6.39 3.70
CA GLN A 155 32.85 -6.81 4.97
C GLN A 155 33.17 -5.63 5.88
N ALA A 156 33.68 -4.52 5.34
CA ALA A 156 33.98 -3.32 6.12
C ALA A 156 32.71 -2.74 6.77
N ARG A 157 31.61 -2.64 6.02
CA ARG A 157 30.34 -2.09 6.52
C ARG A 157 29.64 -3.05 7.49
N LEU A 158 29.56 -4.33 7.14
CA LEU A 158 28.98 -5.36 8.02
C LEU A 158 29.71 -5.42 9.37
N ASN A 159 31.05 -5.38 9.35
CA ASN A 159 31.84 -5.35 10.59
C ASN A 159 31.65 -4.05 11.39
N ARG A 160 31.50 -2.90 10.71
CA ARG A 160 31.25 -1.60 11.35
C ARG A 160 29.94 -1.61 12.13
N GLU A 161 28.89 -2.21 11.55
CA GLU A 161 27.56 -2.29 12.17
C GLU A 161 27.36 -3.54 13.04
N ASN A 162 28.39 -4.37 13.22
CA ASN A 162 28.32 -5.63 13.98
C ASN A 162 27.26 -6.61 13.44
N ALA A 163 27.08 -6.66 12.12
CA ALA A 163 26.17 -7.58 11.45
C ALA A 163 26.57 -9.05 11.72
N GLN A 164 25.56 -9.88 11.95
CA GLN A 164 25.69 -11.31 12.11
C GLN A 164 25.77 -12.02 10.75
N SER A 165 26.22 -13.27 10.79
CA SER A 165 26.38 -14.13 9.63
C SER A 165 25.94 -15.55 9.97
N GLY A 166 25.79 -16.39 8.95
CA GLY A 166 25.33 -17.76 9.12
C GLY A 166 25.42 -18.57 7.82
N GLY A 167 24.57 -19.59 7.68
CA GLY A 167 24.59 -20.47 6.52
C GLY A 167 24.15 -19.78 5.22
N VAL A 168 23.20 -18.84 5.34
CA VAL A 168 22.81 -17.91 4.27
C VAL A 168 22.86 -16.49 4.82
N GLN A 169 23.34 -15.56 4.02
CA GLN A 169 23.39 -14.14 4.33
C GLN A 169 23.13 -13.31 3.07
N VAL A 170 22.27 -12.30 3.19
CA VAL A 170 21.97 -11.34 2.12
C VAL A 170 22.24 -9.96 2.69
N SER A 171 23.13 -9.20 2.05
CA SER A 171 23.51 -7.87 2.49
C SER A 171 23.31 -6.86 1.37
N LEU A 172 22.78 -5.68 1.70
CA LEU A 172 22.54 -4.57 0.79
C LEU A 172 23.45 -3.41 1.19
N ILE A 173 24.10 -2.74 0.24
CA ILE A 173 24.88 -1.51 0.47
C ILE A 173 24.62 -0.50 -0.64
N TRP A 174 24.66 0.78 -0.27
CA TRP A 174 24.53 1.93 -1.18
C TRP A 174 25.36 3.11 -0.67
N ASP A 175 25.45 4.18 -1.46
CA ASP A 175 26.43 5.26 -1.27
C ASP A 175 25.77 6.66 -1.21
N ASN A 176 24.63 6.76 -0.50
CA ASN A 176 23.97 8.02 -0.14
C ASN A 176 23.10 7.84 1.14
N GLN A 177 22.38 8.90 1.54
CA GLN A 177 21.50 8.89 2.71
C GLN A 177 20.07 8.41 2.46
N ASN A 178 19.67 8.08 1.22
CA ASN A 178 18.32 7.59 0.96
C ASN A 178 18.04 6.31 1.77
N ASP A 179 16.77 6.10 2.07
CA ASP A 179 16.31 4.94 2.82
C ASP A 179 15.98 3.80 1.85
N LEU A 180 16.83 2.78 1.82
CA LEU A 180 16.62 1.59 1.01
C LEU A 180 16.35 0.39 1.92
N ASP A 181 15.25 -0.29 1.63
CA ASP A 181 14.81 -1.47 2.37
C ASP A 181 15.23 -2.77 1.66
N LEU A 182 15.91 -3.65 2.39
CA LEU A 182 16.17 -5.02 2.01
C LEU A 182 15.05 -5.92 2.52
N SER A 183 14.55 -6.79 1.64
CA SER A 183 13.64 -7.85 2.06
C SER A 183 13.85 -9.15 1.31
N VAL A 184 13.53 -10.25 1.97
CA VAL A 184 13.66 -11.60 1.40
C VAL A 184 12.40 -12.40 1.66
N VAL A 185 11.83 -12.98 0.61
CA VAL A 185 10.76 -13.97 0.72
C VAL A 185 11.38 -15.35 0.80
N CYS A 186 11.13 -16.06 1.90
CA CYS A 186 11.62 -17.41 2.13
C CYS A 186 10.82 -18.44 1.31
N PRO A 187 11.30 -19.69 1.19
CA PRO A 187 10.57 -20.78 0.52
C PRO A 187 9.17 -21.06 1.10
N SER A 188 8.93 -20.70 2.37
CA SER A 188 7.62 -20.80 3.01
C SER A 188 6.60 -19.75 2.53
N GLY A 189 7.05 -18.73 1.78
CA GLY A 189 6.28 -17.55 1.40
C GLY A 189 6.30 -16.41 2.43
N GLU A 190 6.95 -16.60 3.59
CA GLU A 190 7.09 -15.54 4.59
C GLU A 190 8.18 -14.54 4.19
N ARG A 191 7.89 -13.24 4.30
CA ARG A 191 8.84 -12.15 4.01
C ARG A 191 9.55 -11.70 5.28
N ILE A 192 10.87 -11.57 5.21
CA ILE A 192 11.68 -10.83 6.19
C ILE A 192 11.88 -9.42 5.63
N SER A 193 11.58 -8.41 6.42
CA SER A 193 11.60 -6.99 6.06
C SER A 193 11.68 -6.15 7.34
N PHE A 194 11.78 -4.82 7.21
CA PHE A 194 11.76 -3.87 8.32
C PHE A 194 10.62 -4.13 9.33
N ASP A 195 9.42 -4.40 8.85
CA ASP A 195 8.23 -4.65 9.67
C ASP A 195 8.12 -6.08 10.23
N ASN A 196 8.81 -7.04 9.61
CA ASN A 196 8.91 -8.43 10.05
C ASN A 196 10.37 -8.89 10.11
N LYS A 197 11.11 -8.36 11.09
CA LYS A 197 12.56 -8.59 11.20
C LYS A 197 12.95 -10.04 11.54
N VAL A 198 12.04 -10.86 12.04
CA VAL A 198 12.31 -12.27 12.38
C VAL A 198 11.21 -13.15 11.81
N SER A 199 11.59 -14.03 10.89
CA SER A 199 10.67 -14.94 10.21
C SER A 199 10.65 -16.32 10.86
N ARG A 200 9.52 -17.03 10.78
CA ARG A 200 9.44 -18.45 11.18
C ARG A 200 10.26 -19.34 10.27
N CYS A 201 10.67 -18.84 9.10
CA CYS A 201 11.66 -19.46 8.23
C CYS A 201 13.09 -19.43 8.82
N GLY A 202 13.30 -18.81 9.99
CA GLY A 202 14.56 -18.85 10.74
C GLY A 202 15.56 -17.74 10.42
N GLY A 203 15.22 -16.84 9.49
CA GLY A 203 16.05 -15.69 9.13
C GLY A 203 15.71 -14.45 9.93
N GLN A 204 16.69 -13.54 10.02
CA GLN A 204 16.59 -12.30 10.77
C GLN A 204 17.21 -11.12 10.00
N LEU A 205 16.50 -9.99 9.93
CA LEU A 205 17.05 -8.66 9.62
C LEU A 205 17.67 -8.10 10.90
N ASP A 206 18.99 -7.98 10.95
CA ASP A 206 19.71 -7.55 12.17
C ASP A 206 20.39 -6.19 12.03
N VAL A 207 20.70 -5.77 10.81
CA VAL A 207 21.13 -4.41 10.50
C VAL A 207 20.19 -3.83 9.46
N ASP A 208 19.68 -2.66 9.78
CA ASP A 208 18.78 -1.83 8.97
C ASP A 208 19.22 -0.38 9.23
N MET A 209 19.45 0.35 8.15
CA MET A 209 20.11 1.65 8.19
C MET A 209 19.37 2.64 7.31
N ASN A 210 19.39 3.89 7.77
CA ASN A 210 18.78 5.04 7.12
C ASN A 210 17.26 5.20 7.25
N GLU A 211 16.58 4.44 8.14
CA GLU A 211 15.24 4.85 8.69
C GLU A 211 15.26 6.32 9.16
N ALA A 212 16.43 6.77 9.64
CA ALA A 212 16.78 8.18 9.69
C ALA A 212 18.10 8.41 8.96
N PRO A 213 18.28 9.53 8.23
CA PRO A 213 19.42 9.77 7.35
C PRO A 213 20.71 10.01 8.14
N THR A 214 21.39 8.93 8.50
CA THR A 214 22.48 8.92 9.48
C THR A 214 23.82 8.51 8.87
N SER A 215 23.80 7.87 7.69
CA SER A 215 25.00 7.35 7.03
C SER A 215 24.99 7.60 5.53
N GLU A 216 26.16 7.95 4.99
CA GLU A 216 26.46 7.99 3.55
C GLU A 216 26.99 6.66 3.02
N GLN A 217 27.30 5.73 3.94
CA GLN A 217 27.78 4.38 3.59
C GLN A 217 26.94 3.30 4.30
N PRO A 218 25.63 3.31 4.14
CA PRO A 218 24.71 2.38 4.81
C PRO A 218 24.92 0.92 4.38
N VAL A 219 24.38 0.03 5.22
CA VAL A 219 24.31 -1.41 4.99
C VAL A 219 23.04 -1.96 5.65
N GLU A 220 22.35 -2.86 4.97
CA GLU A 220 21.35 -3.74 5.58
C GLU A 220 21.78 -5.19 5.50
N ASN A 221 21.31 -6.02 6.43
CA ASN A 221 21.70 -7.42 6.50
C ASN A 221 20.57 -8.32 6.99
N ILE A 222 20.28 -9.35 6.19
CA ILE A 222 19.43 -10.48 6.58
C ILE A 222 20.28 -11.74 6.59
N PHE A 223 20.23 -12.50 7.68
CA PHE A 223 20.99 -13.75 7.81
C PHE A 223 20.15 -14.89 8.39
N TRP A 224 20.57 -16.12 8.08
CA TRP A 224 20.04 -17.35 8.65
C TRP A 224 21.17 -18.09 9.37
N PRO A 225 21.04 -18.37 10.67
CA PRO A 225 21.98 -19.25 11.38
C PRO A 225 22.15 -20.59 10.65
N GLU A 226 23.36 -21.18 10.67
CA GLU A 226 23.73 -22.38 9.87
C GLU A 226 22.72 -23.54 9.91
N LYS A 227 22.03 -23.75 11.03
CA LYS A 227 21.08 -24.86 11.23
C LYS A 227 19.62 -24.49 10.98
N SER A 228 19.38 -23.24 10.63
CA SER A 228 18.04 -22.64 10.49
C SER A 228 17.75 -22.24 9.05
N VAL A 229 18.61 -22.57 8.09
CA VAL A 229 18.40 -22.27 6.67
C VAL A 229 17.36 -23.24 6.08
N PRO A 230 16.18 -22.77 5.63
CA PRO A 230 15.23 -23.62 4.96
C PRO A 230 15.70 -23.92 3.53
N LYS A 231 15.36 -25.12 3.04
CA LYS A 231 15.62 -25.51 1.65
C LYS A 231 14.56 -24.94 0.72
N GLY A 232 14.96 -24.61 -0.50
CA GLY A 232 14.09 -24.12 -1.57
C GLY A 232 14.48 -22.74 -2.08
N GLU A 233 13.54 -22.10 -2.75
CA GLU A 233 13.71 -20.83 -3.45
C GLU A 233 13.56 -19.62 -2.51
N PHE A 234 14.51 -18.70 -2.59
CA PHE A 234 14.48 -17.39 -1.93
C PHE A 234 14.42 -16.30 -2.98
N LYS A 235 13.64 -15.24 -2.71
CA LYS A 235 13.53 -14.07 -3.57
C LYS A 235 13.99 -12.83 -2.83
N VAL A 236 14.97 -12.12 -3.38
CA VAL A 236 15.57 -10.93 -2.77
C VAL A 236 15.01 -9.68 -3.44
N PHE A 237 14.51 -8.75 -2.63
CA PHE A 237 13.97 -7.49 -3.10
C PHE A 237 14.69 -6.29 -2.47
N VAL A 238 14.77 -5.22 -3.24
CA VAL A 238 15.21 -3.89 -2.78
C VAL A 238 14.10 -2.90 -3.09
N GLU A 239 13.75 -2.10 -2.10
CA GLU A 239 12.75 -1.03 -2.18
C GLU A 239 13.41 0.30 -1.81
N HIS A 240 12.97 1.38 -2.44
CA HIS A 240 13.40 2.73 -2.07
C HIS A 240 12.26 3.36 -1.28
N PHE A 241 12.37 3.32 0.04
CA PHE A 241 11.26 3.62 0.95
C PHE A 241 11.06 5.13 1.10
N GLU A 242 12.13 5.85 1.43
CA GLU A 242 12.09 7.29 1.62
C GLU A 242 13.29 8.00 0.99
N GLN A 243 13.01 9.07 0.25
CA GLN A 243 14.04 9.97 -0.23
C GLN A 243 14.50 10.91 0.89
N HIS A 244 15.77 10.78 1.27
CA HIS A 244 16.43 11.68 2.21
C HIS A 244 17.54 12.52 1.58
N ALA A 245 18.19 12.00 0.52
CA ALA A 245 19.23 12.69 -0.22
C ALA A 245 18.64 13.66 -1.27
N GLU A 246 19.46 14.61 -1.73
CA GLU A 246 19.08 15.55 -2.79
C GLU A 246 18.79 14.83 -4.12
N VAL A 247 19.52 13.75 -4.40
CA VAL A 247 19.34 12.91 -5.58
C VAL A 247 18.48 11.70 -5.20
N ASP A 248 17.38 11.52 -5.94
CA ASP A 248 16.43 10.41 -5.71
C ASP A 248 17.01 9.04 -6.16
N SER A 249 17.60 9.01 -7.36
CA SER A 249 18.24 7.81 -7.89
C SER A 249 19.39 7.33 -6.98
N THR A 250 19.30 6.06 -6.61
CA THR A 250 20.28 5.39 -5.74
C THR A 250 20.78 4.12 -6.42
N GLU A 251 22.08 4.10 -6.72
CA GLU A 251 22.78 2.87 -7.08
C GLU A 251 22.98 1.99 -5.84
N TYR A 252 22.74 0.70 -5.99
CA TYR A 252 22.86 -0.27 -4.90
C TYR A 252 23.60 -1.54 -5.33
N ARG A 253 24.13 -2.24 -4.34
CA ARG A 253 24.75 -3.56 -4.48
C ARG A 253 24.19 -4.52 -3.45
N VAL A 254 23.86 -5.73 -3.87
CA VAL A 254 23.41 -6.82 -3.02
C VAL A 254 24.40 -7.97 -3.11
N LEU A 255 24.84 -8.48 -1.96
CA LEU A 255 25.67 -9.68 -1.86
C LEU A 255 24.86 -10.81 -1.24
N VAL A 256 24.72 -11.91 -1.98
CA VAL A 256 24.13 -13.17 -1.48
C VAL A 256 25.24 -14.16 -1.20
N LYS A 257 25.36 -14.62 0.04
CA LYS A 257 26.21 -15.74 0.45
C LYS A 257 25.35 -16.95 0.78
N ASN A 258 25.67 -18.07 0.16
CA ASN A 258 25.02 -19.37 0.36
C ASN A 258 26.11 -20.44 0.56
N GLY A 259 26.47 -20.70 1.83
CA GLY A 259 27.65 -21.50 2.15
C GLY A 259 28.94 -20.89 1.60
N ASP A 260 29.63 -21.63 0.73
CA ASP A 260 30.89 -21.19 0.09
C ASP A 260 30.68 -20.34 -1.17
N GLU A 261 29.44 -20.25 -1.66
CA GLU A 261 29.10 -19.49 -2.86
C GLU A 261 28.74 -18.04 -2.49
N SER A 262 29.29 -17.08 -3.23
CA SER A 262 28.90 -15.67 -3.13
C SER A 262 28.60 -15.09 -4.52
N ASN A 263 27.48 -14.36 -4.61
CA ASN A 263 27.05 -13.69 -5.83
C ASN A 263 26.70 -12.23 -5.52
N GLU A 264 27.27 -11.31 -6.28
CA GLU A 264 26.98 -9.88 -6.16
C GLU A 264 26.03 -9.45 -7.29
N TYR A 265 25.01 -8.67 -6.94
CA TYR A 265 24.05 -8.10 -7.87
C TYR A 265 24.08 -6.57 -7.75
N ARG A 266 24.01 -5.89 -8.89
CA ARG A 266 24.00 -4.42 -8.94
C ARG A 266 22.71 -3.91 -9.55
N GLY A 267 22.28 -2.73 -9.12
CA GLY A 267 21.13 -2.05 -9.67
C GLY A 267 21.09 -0.57 -9.29
N GLU A 268 20.03 0.08 -9.72
CA GLU A 268 19.69 1.47 -9.42
C GLU A 268 18.18 1.51 -9.20
N ILE A 269 17.70 2.33 -8.26
CA ILE A 269 16.27 2.49 -7.96
C ILE A 269 15.98 3.94 -7.56
N THR A 270 14.76 4.40 -7.85
CA THR A 270 14.20 5.71 -7.48
C THR A 270 12.98 5.52 -6.59
N ASN A 271 12.62 6.49 -5.75
CA ASN A 271 11.50 6.37 -4.78
C ASN A 271 10.13 6.11 -5.45
N ASP A 272 9.92 6.59 -6.68
CA ASP A 272 8.67 6.39 -7.44
C ASP A 272 8.56 5.00 -8.12
N GLU A 273 9.60 4.15 -8.03
CA GLU A 273 9.60 2.81 -8.60
C GLU A 273 9.05 1.76 -7.62
N PRO A 274 8.37 0.71 -8.11
CA PRO A 274 8.02 -0.41 -7.26
C PRO A 274 9.27 -1.18 -6.78
N PRO A 275 9.15 -2.00 -5.71
CA PRO A 275 10.22 -2.87 -5.26
C PRO A 275 10.78 -3.74 -6.40
N ARG A 276 12.10 -3.86 -6.46
CA ARG A 276 12.81 -4.61 -7.50
C ARG A 276 13.14 -6.01 -7.02
N LEU A 277 12.76 -7.03 -7.78
CA LEU A 277 13.26 -8.38 -7.61
C LEU A 277 14.72 -8.44 -8.09
N VAL A 278 15.67 -8.40 -7.15
CA VAL A 278 17.10 -8.33 -7.47
C VAL A 278 17.62 -9.67 -7.97
N CYS A 279 17.28 -10.75 -7.27
CA CYS A 279 17.66 -12.10 -7.65
C CYS A 279 16.76 -13.15 -7.00
N VAL A 280 16.87 -14.36 -7.55
CA VAL A 280 16.27 -15.58 -7.01
C VAL A 280 17.41 -16.59 -6.87
N PHE A 281 17.52 -17.22 -5.70
CA PHE A 281 18.52 -18.26 -5.45
C PHE A 281 17.91 -19.44 -4.70
N GLU A 282 18.53 -20.61 -4.84
CA GLU A 282 18.03 -21.86 -4.26
C GLU A 282 19.02 -22.43 -3.24
N VAL A 283 18.49 -22.94 -2.12
CA VAL A 283 19.25 -23.69 -1.11
C VAL A 283 18.87 -25.16 -1.16
N ALA A 284 19.86 -26.03 -1.36
CA ALA A 284 19.68 -27.47 -1.63
C ALA A 284 19.62 -28.39 -0.40
#